data_AF-A0A1K1SLS2-F1
#
_entry.id   AF-A0A1K1SLS2-F1
#
_cell.length_a   1.000
_cell.length_b   1.000
_cell.length_c   1.000
_cell.angle_alpha   90.00
_cell.angle_beta   90.00
_cell.angle_gamma   90.00
#
_symmetry.space_group_name_H-M   'P 1'
#
loop_
_entity.id
_entity.type
_entity.pdbx_description
1 polymer ?
#
loop_
_entity_poly.entity_id
_entity_poly.type
_entity_poly.pdbx_seq_one_letter_code
_entity_poly.pdbx_strand_id
1 'polypeptide(L)'
;MSNSADIEAYLQHLEKLYGRMVSFPSGRYYSGIGWQYSVSDCIDLIKAELDLKKSPKAIKLAKQKTSFSATDIANYEYCPASFAISNSFIIEQPSGEEFTETGKIMHEQLLAAKTTWQEEYGVDFSSNDLDGSPFRSSRLIFSGHQDQDRKFVNGNWVGVPDYIFQDKENNYFVVEEKFHYKRDPAKNEGFVGNDSQCGLIYDELAAKEAMNEQEQWSKYKGYFFSNHIVQVVSYIKNLLDYPIKYGYLLYWYYDKNNDEPYIHKVVGKLINLNDQTEALYNNAVNGVQQLKQNGSSPFQVDRLNMRKCAGCVVNKYCGHKTKRYSNLTFPYEPSFLNLFFATFPDELRKTTL
;
A
#
# COMPACT_ATOMS: atom_id res chain seq x y z
N MET A 1 40.18 -7.66 10.25
CA MET A 1 39.47 -6.37 10.44
C MET A 1 37.99 -6.70 10.36
N SER A 2 37.17 -6.22 11.30
CA SER A 2 35.76 -6.63 11.33
C SER A 2 35.03 -6.02 10.14
N ASN A 3 34.16 -6.80 9.48
CA ASN A 3 33.27 -6.32 8.40
C ASN A 3 32.50 -5.04 8.77
N SER A 4 32.37 -4.73 10.06
CA SER A 4 31.70 -3.51 10.55
C SER A 4 32.40 -2.23 10.12
N ALA A 5 33.74 -2.19 10.09
CA ALA A 5 34.48 -0.98 9.72
C ALA A 5 34.39 -0.70 8.21
N ASP A 6 34.44 -1.76 7.39
CA ASP A 6 34.31 -1.65 5.94
C ASP A 6 32.87 -1.32 5.52
N ILE A 7 31.86 -1.86 6.23
CA ILE A 7 30.46 -1.46 6.04
C ILE A 7 30.30 0.02 6.40
N GLU A 8 30.76 0.45 7.58
CA GLU A 8 30.62 1.85 8.00
C GLU A 8 31.36 2.81 7.05
N ALA A 9 32.56 2.46 6.60
CA ALA A 9 33.29 3.23 5.59
C ALA A 9 32.57 3.28 4.25
N TYR A 10 31.91 2.19 3.82
CA TYR A 10 31.08 2.17 2.62
C TYR A 10 29.83 3.04 2.78
N LEU A 11 29.17 3.02 3.94
CA LEU A 11 28.01 3.86 4.23
C LEU A 11 28.40 5.34 4.22
N GLN A 12 29.49 5.71 4.87
CA GLN A 12 30.05 7.07 4.84
C GLN A 12 30.45 7.47 3.42
N HIS A 13 30.96 6.55 2.63
CA HIS A 13 31.28 6.78 1.22
C HIS A 13 30.03 7.04 0.39
N LEU A 14 28.94 6.29 0.59
CA LEU A 14 27.65 6.51 -0.06
C LEU A 14 27.05 7.87 0.35
N GLU A 15 27.05 8.20 1.64
CA GLU A 15 26.59 9.51 2.13
C GLU A 15 27.44 10.66 1.57
N LYS A 16 28.76 10.46 1.42
CA LYS A 16 29.66 11.44 0.80
C LYS A 16 29.41 11.61 -0.70
N LEU A 17 29.12 10.52 -1.41
CA LEU A 17 28.90 10.53 -2.86
C LEU A 17 27.53 11.11 -3.23
N TYR A 18 26.49 10.74 -2.49
CA TYR A 18 25.11 11.07 -2.85
C TYR A 18 24.50 12.18 -1.98
N GLY A 19 25.19 12.59 -0.91
CA GLY A 19 24.64 13.45 0.14
C GLY A 19 23.78 12.65 1.11
N ARG A 20 23.51 13.23 2.29
CA ARG A 20 22.59 12.63 3.29
C ARG A 20 21.15 12.49 2.74
N MET A 21 20.78 13.40 1.84
CA MET A 21 19.50 13.44 1.14
C MET A 21 19.78 13.39 -0.36
N VAL A 22 19.24 12.39 -1.06
CA VAL A 22 19.41 12.24 -2.51
C VAL A 22 18.13 12.66 -3.22
N SER A 23 18.22 13.69 -4.05
CA SER A 23 17.10 14.15 -4.87
C SER A 23 16.96 13.26 -6.12
N PHE A 24 15.76 12.70 -6.35
CA PHE A 24 15.45 11.91 -7.55
C PHE A 24 15.12 12.82 -8.75
N PRO A 25 15.88 12.80 -9.87
CA PRO A 25 15.66 13.71 -11.00
C PRO A 25 14.32 13.49 -11.73
N SER A 26 13.81 12.25 -11.72
CA SER A 26 12.53 11.89 -12.37
C SER A 26 11.31 12.17 -11.50
N GLY A 27 11.53 12.60 -10.26
CA GLY A 27 10.48 13.00 -9.34
C GLY A 27 10.36 14.52 -9.32
N ARG A 28 10.00 15.14 -10.44
CA ARG A 28 9.69 16.58 -10.43
C ARG A 28 8.43 16.80 -9.60
N TYR A 29 8.52 17.55 -8.50
CA TYR A 29 7.58 18.65 -8.23
C TYR A 29 8.09 19.63 -7.17
N TYR A 30 7.57 20.87 -7.27
CA TYR A 30 7.51 21.95 -6.28
C TYR A 30 8.78 22.22 -5.48
N SER A 31 9.64 23.11 -6.01
CA SER A 31 10.83 23.75 -5.39
C SER A 31 12.16 23.57 -6.12
N GLY A 32 12.21 22.77 -7.20
CA GLY A 32 13.50 22.36 -7.77
C GLY A 32 14.22 21.29 -6.95
N ILE A 33 13.61 20.83 -5.85
CA ILE A 33 14.09 19.72 -5.04
C ILE A 33 13.23 18.50 -5.36
N GLY A 34 13.78 17.56 -6.14
CA GLY A 34 13.10 16.30 -6.43
C GLY A 34 12.91 15.44 -5.18
N TRP A 35 12.11 14.38 -5.26
CA TRP A 35 11.91 13.41 -4.16
C TRP A 35 13.22 13.12 -3.44
N GLN A 36 13.30 13.52 -2.17
CA GLN A 36 14.45 13.26 -1.35
C GLN A 36 14.19 12.01 -0.53
N TYR A 37 15.10 11.05 -0.62
CA TYR A 37 15.17 10.00 0.38
C TYR A 37 16.42 10.22 1.23
N SER A 38 16.26 9.97 2.52
CA SER A 38 17.39 9.87 3.44
C SER A 38 18.15 8.60 3.12
N VAL A 39 19.43 8.76 2.80
CA VAL A 39 20.34 7.62 2.60
C VAL A 39 20.38 6.78 3.88
N SER A 40 20.37 7.45 5.04
CA SER A 40 20.34 6.82 6.35
C SER A 40 19.07 5.94 6.52
N ASP A 41 17.90 6.37 6.07
CA ASP A 41 16.65 5.59 6.19
C ASP A 41 16.71 4.33 5.29
N CYS A 42 17.25 4.48 4.08
CA CYS A 42 17.48 3.34 3.19
C CYS A 42 18.46 2.34 3.79
N ILE A 43 19.54 2.83 4.41
CA ILE A 43 20.51 2.01 5.12
C ILE A 43 19.83 1.27 6.28
N ASP A 44 19.01 1.95 7.08
CA ASP A 44 18.35 1.37 8.23
C ASP A 44 17.35 0.29 7.84
N LEU A 45 16.61 0.47 6.73
CA LEU A 45 15.76 -0.58 6.16
C LEU A 45 16.57 -1.81 5.73
N ILE A 46 17.73 -1.62 5.12
CA ILE A 46 18.63 -2.71 4.71
C ILE A 46 19.24 -3.41 5.92
N LYS A 47 19.68 -2.65 6.94
CA LYS A 47 20.20 -3.19 8.21
C LYS A 47 19.13 -4.02 8.93
N ALA A 48 17.90 -3.52 9.01
CA ALA A 48 16.78 -4.26 9.60
C ALA A 48 16.49 -5.57 8.87
N GLU A 49 16.52 -5.57 7.53
CA GLU A 49 16.42 -6.81 6.75
C GLU A 49 17.60 -7.75 6.98
N LEU A 50 18.82 -7.22 7.03
CA LEU A 50 20.03 -8.00 7.27
C LEU A 50 19.98 -8.70 8.63
N ASP A 51 19.58 -7.98 9.68
CA ASP A 51 19.51 -8.51 11.04
C ASP A 51 18.42 -9.59 11.18
N LEU A 52 17.27 -9.39 10.52
CA LEU A 52 16.23 -10.41 10.39
C LEU A 52 16.77 -11.68 9.72
N LYS A 53 17.52 -11.53 8.61
CA LYS A 53 18.06 -12.64 7.82
C LYS A 53 19.28 -13.33 8.42
N LYS A 54 20.03 -12.67 9.30
CA LYS A 54 21.10 -13.30 10.10
C LYS A 54 20.56 -14.28 11.14
N SER A 55 19.32 -14.08 11.58
CA SER A 55 18.66 -14.88 12.61
C SER A 55 17.37 -15.54 12.08
N PRO A 56 17.42 -16.35 10.99
CA PRO A 56 16.21 -16.88 10.38
C PRO A 56 15.42 -17.81 11.31
N LYS A 57 16.10 -18.43 12.29
CA LYS A 57 15.46 -19.24 13.34
C LYS A 57 14.62 -18.43 14.33
N ALA A 58 14.83 -17.12 14.42
CA ALA A 58 14.04 -16.22 15.26
C ALA A 58 12.71 -15.81 14.59
N ILE A 59 12.57 -16.03 13.28
CA ILE A 59 11.34 -15.72 12.55
C ILE A 59 10.26 -16.71 12.97
N LYS A 60 9.22 -16.20 13.61
CA LYS A 60 8.12 -17.00 14.11
C LYS A 60 7.27 -17.49 12.93
N LEU A 61 6.94 -18.78 12.93
CA LEU A 61 6.06 -19.37 11.94
C LEU A 61 4.59 -19.07 12.29
N ALA A 62 3.81 -18.73 11.28
CA ALA A 62 2.36 -18.59 11.42
C ALA A 62 1.70 -19.97 11.42
N LYS A 63 0.59 -20.11 12.17
CA LYS A 63 -0.26 -21.29 12.07
C LYS A 63 -0.92 -21.32 10.70
N GLN A 64 -0.73 -22.40 9.96
CA GLN A 64 -1.33 -22.58 8.64
C GLN A 64 -2.86 -22.59 8.75
N LYS A 65 -3.50 -21.71 7.96
CA LYS A 65 -4.96 -21.59 7.88
C LYS A 65 -5.48 -22.46 6.75
N THR A 66 -6.49 -23.27 7.06
CA THR A 66 -7.24 -24.04 6.06
C THR A 66 -8.14 -23.14 5.21
N SER A 67 -8.65 -22.07 5.81
CA SER A 67 -9.42 -21.04 5.13
C SER A 67 -8.54 -20.07 4.33
N PHE A 68 -9.17 -19.31 3.44
CA PHE A 68 -8.60 -18.13 2.79
C PHE A 68 -9.53 -16.94 3.00
N SER A 69 -8.95 -15.76 3.17
CA SER A 69 -9.69 -14.52 3.37
C SER A 69 -9.77 -13.66 2.11
N ALA A 70 -10.68 -12.67 2.11
CA ALA A 70 -10.67 -11.62 1.09
C ALA A 70 -9.30 -10.92 0.99
N THR A 71 -8.66 -10.69 2.15
CA THR A 71 -7.30 -10.15 2.23
C THR A 71 -6.25 -11.09 1.65
N ASP A 72 -6.40 -12.41 1.82
CA ASP A 72 -5.47 -13.39 1.20
C ASP A 72 -5.54 -13.36 -0.32
N ILE A 73 -6.74 -13.28 -0.88
CA ILE A 73 -6.97 -13.15 -2.32
C ILE A 73 -6.36 -11.84 -2.83
N ALA A 74 -6.60 -10.73 -2.12
CA ALA A 74 -6.00 -9.43 -2.44
C ALA A 74 -4.46 -9.48 -2.38
N ASN A 75 -3.89 -10.09 -1.34
CA ASN A 75 -2.44 -10.23 -1.20
C ASN A 75 -1.83 -11.07 -2.33
N TYR A 76 -2.51 -12.13 -2.77
CA TYR A 76 -2.04 -12.95 -3.87
C TYR A 76 -2.04 -12.16 -5.19
N GLU A 77 -3.11 -11.44 -5.47
CA GLU A 77 -3.22 -10.56 -6.65
C GLU A 77 -2.19 -9.42 -6.61
N TYR A 78 -1.87 -8.89 -5.43
CA TYR A 78 -0.80 -7.90 -5.28
C TYR A 78 0.57 -8.51 -5.63
N CYS A 79 0.89 -9.64 -4.99
CA CYS A 79 2.10 -10.43 -5.22
C CYS A 79 1.97 -11.83 -4.57
N PRO A 80 2.09 -12.93 -5.33
CA PRO A 80 2.02 -14.29 -4.78
C PRO A 80 3.03 -14.56 -3.65
N ALA A 81 4.24 -13.99 -3.73
CA ALA A 81 5.23 -14.10 -2.66
C ALA A 81 4.79 -13.39 -1.38
N SER A 82 4.12 -12.24 -1.49
CA SER A 82 3.56 -11.53 -0.34
C SER A 82 2.50 -12.38 0.36
N PHE A 83 1.59 -12.99 -0.41
CA PHE A 83 0.61 -13.93 0.12
C PHE A 83 1.27 -15.10 0.87
N ALA A 84 2.26 -15.75 0.25
CA ALA A 84 2.93 -16.90 0.85
C ALA A 84 3.65 -16.53 2.15
N ILE A 85 4.37 -15.40 2.16
CA ILE A 85 5.08 -14.89 3.34
C ILE A 85 4.10 -14.59 4.48
N SER A 86 3.05 -13.79 4.22
CA SER A 86 2.06 -13.40 5.23
C SER A 86 1.28 -14.58 5.82
N ASN A 87 1.23 -15.71 5.11
CA ASN A 87 0.60 -16.93 5.59
C ASN A 87 1.59 -17.97 6.14
N SER A 88 2.89 -17.68 6.11
CA SER A 88 3.94 -18.58 6.61
C SER A 88 4.64 -18.05 7.84
N PHE A 89 4.77 -16.73 7.98
CA PHE A 89 5.47 -16.09 9.08
C PHE A 89 4.56 -15.13 9.86
N ILE A 90 4.87 -14.94 11.14
CA ILE A 90 4.35 -13.82 11.93
C ILE A 90 5.20 -12.60 11.60
N ILE A 91 4.58 -11.56 11.06
CA ILE A 91 5.26 -10.33 10.63
C ILE A 91 5.29 -9.35 11.81
N GLU A 92 6.40 -9.32 12.55
CA GLU A 92 6.53 -8.48 13.75
C GLU A 92 6.91 -7.03 13.45
N GLN A 93 7.52 -6.78 12.29
CA GLN A 93 7.98 -5.46 11.86
C GLN A 93 7.65 -5.23 10.38
N PRO A 94 6.37 -5.02 10.04
CA PRO A 94 5.98 -4.74 8.67
C PRO A 94 6.65 -3.44 8.19
N SER A 95 6.90 -3.35 6.89
CA SER A 95 7.37 -2.10 6.28
C SER A 95 6.19 -1.15 6.12
N GLY A 96 6.42 0.14 6.39
CA GLY A 96 5.36 1.15 6.30
C GLY A 96 4.33 1.08 7.43
N GLU A 97 4.75 0.66 8.62
CA GLU A 97 3.89 0.59 9.82
C GLU A 97 3.20 1.93 10.12
N GLU A 98 3.91 3.04 9.92
CA GLU A 98 3.36 4.40 10.05
C GLU A 98 2.15 4.66 9.14
N PHE A 99 2.19 4.18 7.89
CA PHE A 99 1.06 4.30 6.96
C PHE A 99 -0.13 3.43 7.40
N THR A 100 0.16 2.26 7.98
CA THR A 100 -0.86 1.36 8.52
C THR A 100 -1.56 2.01 9.71
N GLU A 101 -0.77 2.61 10.62
CA GLU A 101 -1.30 3.29 11.81
C GLU A 101 -2.10 4.54 11.43
N THR A 102 -1.58 5.34 10.49
CA THR A 102 -2.32 6.50 9.94
C THR A 102 -3.66 6.07 9.35
N GLY A 103 -3.68 4.96 8.60
CA GLY A 103 -4.91 4.41 8.04
C GLY A 103 -5.93 4.01 9.11
N LYS A 104 -5.49 3.40 10.23
CA LYS A 104 -6.38 3.07 11.35
C LYS A 104 -7.00 4.32 11.98
N ILE A 105 -6.16 5.32 12.29
CA ILE A 105 -6.62 6.61 12.85
C ILE A 105 -7.69 7.22 11.93
N MET A 106 -7.46 7.20 10.62
CA MET A 106 -8.41 7.77 9.66
C MET A 106 -9.70 6.96 9.52
N HIS A 107 -9.63 5.63 9.57
CA HIS A 107 -10.83 4.80 9.63
C HIS A 107 -11.68 5.15 10.85
N GLU A 108 -11.07 5.33 12.02
CA GLU A 108 -11.78 5.72 13.25
C GLU A 108 -12.40 7.12 13.15
N GLN A 109 -11.65 8.10 12.61
CA GLN A 109 -12.15 9.46 12.39
C GLN A 109 -13.32 9.49 11.41
N LEU A 110 -13.22 8.77 10.29
CA LEU A 110 -14.29 8.70 9.29
C LEU A 110 -15.51 7.93 9.79
N LEU A 111 -15.33 6.91 10.63
CA LEU A 111 -16.44 6.24 11.30
C LEU A 111 -17.21 7.21 12.21
N ALA A 112 -16.50 8.00 13.02
CA ALA A 112 -17.11 9.02 13.88
C ALA A 112 -17.86 10.09 13.07
N ALA A 113 -17.28 10.51 11.95
CA ALA A 113 -17.97 11.37 10.98
C ALA A 113 -19.21 10.67 10.41
N LYS A 114 -19.12 9.41 9.96
CA LYS A 114 -20.24 8.65 9.37
C LYS A 114 -21.41 8.45 10.32
N THR A 115 -21.16 8.30 11.63
CA THR A 115 -22.23 8.28 12.64
C THR A 115 -22.93 9.63 12.83
N THR A 116 -22.30 10.73 12.43
CA THR A 116 -22.86 12.11 12.46
C THR A 116 -23.31 12.60 11.08
N TRP A 117 -23.27 11.77 10.01
CA TRP A 117 -23.73 12.12 8.66
C TRP A 117 -25.23 12.42 8.54
N GLN A 118 -25.98 12.33 9.64
CA GLN A 118 -27.34 12.84 9.69
C GLN A 118 -27.44 14.35 9.85
N GLU A 119 -26.42 15.10 10.31
CA GLU A 119 -26.65 16.54 10.60
C GLU A 119 -25.61 17.60 10.15
N GLU A 120 -24.28 17.41 10.08
CA GLU A 120 -23.46 18.67 10.10
C GLU A 120 -22.07 18.74 9.43
N TYR A 121 -21.70 17.86 8.50
CA TYR A 121 -20.39 17.98 7.85
C TYR A 121 -20.48 18.11 6.33
N GLY A 122 -20.28 19.35 5.87
CA GLY A 122 -20.12 19.76 4.47
C GLY A 122 -18.86 19.17 3.81
N VAL A 123 -18.77 17.84 3.74
CA VAL A 123 -17.89 17.16 2.79
C VAL A 123 -18.51 17.36 1.41
N ASP A 124 -17.92 18.28 0.66
CA ASP A 124 -18.33 18.57 -0.70
C ASP A 124 -17.84 17.45 -1.62
N PHE A 125 -18.75 16.54 -1.97
CA PHE A 125 -18.53 15.48 -2.95
C PHE A 125 -18.63 16.00 -4.40
N SER A 126 -18.65 17.33 -4.63
CA SER A 126 -18.86 17.95 -5.95
C SER A 126 -17.80 17.67 -7.02
N SER A 127 -16.71 16.96 -6.72
CA SER A 127 -15.76 16.54 -7.76
C SER A 127 -16.02 15.11 -8.26
N ASN A 128 -17.13 14.98 -9.00
CA ASN A 128 -17.39 14.03 -10.09
C ASN A 128 -16.96 12.55 -9.89
N ASP A 129 -17.81 11.77 -9.22
CA ASP A 129 -18.34 10.44 -9.68
C ASP A 129 -19.11 9.72 -8.54
N LEU A 130 -19.01 10.21 -7.30
CA LEU A 130 -19.86 9.81 -6.17
C LEU A 130 -20.38 11.06 -5.48
N ASP A 131 -21.43 11.69 -6.02
CA ASP A 131 -22.28 12.53 -5.18
C ASP A 131 -22.72 11.63 -4.01
N GLY A 132 -22.30 11.92 -2.77
CA GLY A 132 -22.43 11.06 -1.58
C GLY A 132 -23.87 10.58 -1.26
N SER A 133 -24.83 10.93 -2.11
CA SER A 133 -26.17 10.40 -2.28
C SER A 133 -26.37 8.90 -2.03
N PRO A 134 -25.57 7.92 -2.52
CA PRO A 134 -25.87 6.52 -2.23
C PRO A 134 -25.64 6.22 -0.75
N PHE A 135 -24.61 6.80 -0.12
CA PHE A 135 -24.32 6.55 1.29
C PHE A 135 -25.29 7.30 2.22
N ARG A 136 -25.58 8.57 1.94
CA ARG A 136 -26.49 9.40 2.76
C ARG A 136 -27.92 8.84 2.82
N SER A 137 -28.33 8.12 1.79
CA SER A 137 -29.66 7.53 1.70
C SER A 137 -29.73 6.06 2.12
N SER A 138 -28.59 5.46 2.46
CA SER A 138 -28.50 4.04 2.80
C SER A 138 -28.45 3.83 4.30
N ARG A 139 -28.95 2.67 4.75
CA ARG A 139 -28.86 2.22 6.13
C ARG A 139 -27.58 1.42 6.34
N LEU A 140 -26.80 1.77 7.36
CA LEU A 140 -25.65 0.96 7.79
C LEU A 140 -26.15 -0.35 8.41
N ILE A 141 -25.64 -1.49 7.92
CA ILE A 141 -26.00 -2.84 8.37
C ILE A 141 -24.87 -3.46 9.20
N PHE A 142 -23.63 -3.19 8.82
CA PHE A 142 -22.43 -3.72 9.48
C PHE A 142 -21.27 -2.75 9.36
N SER A 143 -20.45 -2.65 10.41
CA SER A 143 -19.19 -1.92 10.45
C SER A 143 -18.10 -2.82 11.04
N GLY A 144 -17.12 -3.21 10.22
CA GLY A 144 -16.01 -4.08 10.63
C GLY A 144 -15.08 -3.43 11.66
N HIS A 145 -15.13 -2.11 11.80
CA HIS A 145 -14.34 -1.38 12.79
C HIS A 145 -14.98 -1.39 14.19
N GLN A 146 -16.31 -1.50 14.28
CA GLN A 146 -17.04 -1.56 15.56
C GLN A 146 -17.24 -3.00 16.05
N ASP A 147 -17.44 -3.94 15.13
CA ASP A 147 -17.73 -5.35 15.43
C ASP A 147 -16.60 -6.25 14.90
N GLN A 148 -15.40 -6.07 15.48
CA GLN A 148 -14.18 -6.76 15.03
C GLN A 148 -14.23 -8.28 15.26
N ASP A 149 -15.10 -8.75 16.15
CA ASP A 149 -15.27 -10.17 16.46
C ASP A 149 -16.13 -10.88 15.41
N ARG A 150 -17.05 -10.16 14.75
CA ARG A 150 -17.90 -10.74 13.73
C ARG A 150 -17.15 -10.96 12.42
N LYS A 151 -17.08 -12.24 12.03
CA LYS A 151 -16.50 -12.70 10.77
C LYS A 151 -17.56 -13.39 9.95
N PHE A 152 -17.58 -13.08 8.66
CA PHE A 152 -18.43 -13.76 7.70
C PHE A 152 -17.71 -14.99 7.17
N VAL A 153 -18.40 -16.14 7.15
CA VAL A 153 -17.81 -17.43 6.77
C VAL A 153 -18.68 -18.08 5.70
N ASN A 154 -18.05 -18.53 4.62
CA ASN A 154 -18.70 -19.30 3.56
C ASN A 154 -17.78 -20.45 3.12
N GLY A 155 -18.04 -21.65 3.63
CA GLY A 155 -17.15 -22.79 3.45
C GLY A 155 -15.75 -22.49 4.00
N ASN A 156 -14.74 -22.52 3.12
CA ASN A 156 -13.35 -22.19 3.47
C ASN A 156 -13.01 -20.70 3.29
N TRP A 157 -13.98 -19.86 2.92
CA TRP A 157 -13.77 -18.42 2.79
C TRP A 157 -14.13 -17.68 4.08
N VAL A 158 -13.34 -16.66 4.42
CA VAL A 158 -13.60 -15.76 5.56
C VAL A 158 -13.46 -14.29 5.13
N GLY A 159 -14.36 -13.40 5.55
CA GLY A 159 -14.27 -11.98 5.23
C GLY A 159 -14.79 -11.08 6.34
N VAL A 160 -14.23 -9.87 6.39
CA VAL A 160 -14.71 -8.76 7.22
C VAL A 160 -14.62 -7.51 6.34
N PRO A 161 -15.71 -7.11 5.67
CA PRO A 161 -15.73 -5.85 4.92
C PRO A 161 -15.64 -4.67 5.89
N ASP A 162 -15.16 -3.52 5.45
CA ASP A 162 -15.18 -2.32 6.30
C ASP A 162 -16.63 -1.93 6.64
N TYR A 163 -17.52 -1.97 5.64
CA TYR A 163 -18.95 -1.73 5.85
C TYR A 163 -19.85 -2.57 4.95
N ILE A 164 -21.08 -2.80 5.44
CA ILE A 164 -22.21 -3.26 4.64
C ILE A 164 -23.34 -2.25 4.82
N PHE A 165 -23.93 -1.81 3.71
CA PHE A 165 -25.06 -0.91 3.68
C PHE A 165 -26.24 -1.54 2.95
N GLN A 166 -27.42 -0.97 3.16
CA GLN A 166 -28.63 -1.27 2.40
C GLN A 166 -29.19 0.03 1.81
N ASP A 167 -29.38 0.06 0.48
CA ASP A 167 -29.91 1.22 -0.22
C ASP A 167 -31.45 1.35 -0.10
N LYS A 168 -31.99 2.44 -0.66
CA LYS A 168 -33.44 2.73 -0.67
C LYS A 168 -34.27 1.69 -1.42
N GLU A 169 -33.66 0.91 -2.30
CA GLU A 169 -34.30 -0.17 -3.05
C GLU A 169 -34.18 -1.53 -2.33
N ASN A 170 -33.68 -1.52 -1.08
CA ASN A 170 -33.39 -2.69 -0.25
C ASN A 170 -32.27 -3.59 -0.78
N ASN A 171 -31.42 -3.10 -1.69
CA ASN A 171 -30.24 -3.83 -2.13
C ASN A 171 -29.11 -3.68 -1.10
N TYR A 172 -28.38 -4.76 -0.85
CA TYR A 172 -27.19 -4.71 -0.01
C TYR A 172 -25.94 -4.43 -0.86
N PHE A 173 -25.05 -3.61 -0.33
CA PHE A 173 -23.75 -3.36 -0.94
C PHE A 173 -22.64 -3.24 0.11
N VAL A 174 -21.42 -3.55 -0.30
CA VAL A 174 -20.23 -3.47 0.55
C VAL A 174 -19.42 -2.22 0.26
N VAL A 175 -18.68 -1.75 1.24
CA VAL A 175 -17.71 -0.67 1.07
C VAL A 175 -16.37 -1.12 1.62
N GLU A 176 -15.32 -0.87 0.84
CA GLU A 176 -13.92 -1.04 1.25
C GLU A 176 -13.21 0.31 1.08
N GLU A 177 -12.43 0.71 2.07
CA GLU A 177 -11.70 1.97 2.09
C GLU A 177 -10.19 1.71 2.04
N LYS A 178 -9.45 2.61 1.38
CA LYS A 178 -8.00 2.61 1.33
C LYS A 178 -7.47 4.03 1.48
N PHE A 179 -6.43 4.19 2.27
CA PHE A 179 -5.80 5.47 2.54
C PHE A 179 -4.49 5.57 1.78
N HIS A 180 -4.34 6.66 1.03
CA HIS A 180 -3.20 6.91 0.19
C HIS A 180 -2.60 8.25 0.57
N TYR A 181 -1.35 8.22 1.04
CA TYR A 181 -0.60 9.44 1.21
C TYR A 181 -0.40 10.10 -0.16
N LYS A 182 -0.84 11.35 -0.27
CA LYS A 182 -0.55 12.21 -1.40
C LYS A 182 -0.54 13.64 -0.91
N ARG A 183 0.52 14.39 -1.20
CA ARG A 183 0.58 15.81 -0.84
C ARG A 183 -0.65 16.54 -1.36
N ASP A 184 -1.22 17.41 -0.53
CA ASP A 184 -2.33 18.27 -0.88
C ASP A 184 -1.82 19.39 -1.81
N PRO A 185 -2.26 19.46 -3.08
CA PRO A 185 -1.82 20.51 -4.00
C PRO A 185 -2.30 21.91 -3.59
N ALA A 186 -3.32 22.01 -2.72
CA ALA A 186 -3.79 23.29 -2.21
C ALA A 186 -2.89 23.84 -1.08
N LYS A 187 -1.99 23.04 -0.51
CA LYS A 187 -1.00 23.52 0.44
C LYS A 187 0.06 24.36 -0.26
N ASN A 188 -0.09 25.68 -0.12
CA ASN A 188 0.97 26.65 -0.37
C ASN A 188 2.02 26.61 0.75
N GLU A 189 2.71 25.47 0.90
CA GLU A 189 4.01 25.47 1.58
C GLU A 189 5.01 26.10 0.62
N GLY A 190 5.04 27.43 0.66
CA GLY A 190 5.70 28.27 -0.32
C GLY A 190 7.20 28.08 -0.39
N PHE A 191 7.75 28.44 -1.55
CA PHE A 191 8.99 29.19 -1.64
C PHE A 191 8.89 30.41 -0.68
N VAL A 192 9.15 30.22 0.60
CA VAL A 192 9.65 31.31 1.45
C VAL A 192 11.15 31.09 1.60
N GLY A 193 11.82 31.00 0.45
CA GLY A 193 13.23 31.33 0.40
C GLY A 193 13.32 32.81 0.71
N ASN A 194 13.87 33.15 1.86
CA ASN A 194 14.16 34.52 2.31
C ASN A 194 15.26 35.19 1.46
N ASP A 195 15.33 34.88 0.16
CA ASP A 195 16.35 35.37 -0.75
C ASP A 195 15.73 36.43 -1.65
N SER A 196 15.67 37.64 -1.10
CA SER A 196 15.10 38.85 -1.69
C SER A 196 15.84 39.36 -2.95
N GLN A 197 16.64 38.52 -3.62
CA GLN A 197 17.43 38.88 -4.79
C GLN A 197 17.07 38.15 -6.09
N CYS A 198 16.18 37.16 -6.10
CA CYS A 198 15.72 36.52 -7.36
C CYS A 198 14.26 36.89 -7.68
N GLY A 199 14.05 38.14 -8.11
CA GLY A 199 12.73 38.73 -8.32
C GLY A 199 11.93 38.20 -9.53
N LEU A 200 10.62 38.05 -9.27
CA LEU A 200 9.47 38.29 -10.16
C LEU A 200 9.17 37.34 -11.32
N ILE A 201 10.15 36.65 -11.93
CA ILE A 201 9.87 35.73 -13.05
C ILE A 201 9.59 34.29 -12.59
N TYR A 202 10.15 33.88 -11.44
CA TYR A 202 9.93 32.54 -10.88
C TYR A 202 8.54 32.36 -10.25
N ASP A 203 7.92 33.45 -9.74
CA ASP A 203 6.63 33.37 -9.06
C ASP A 203 5.45 33.12 -10.02
N GLU A 204 5.44 33.72 -11.21
CA GLU A 204 4.34 33.53 -12.16
C GLU A 204 4.31 32.12 -12.77
N LEU A 205 5.49 31.55 -13.07
CA LEU A 205 5.58 30.19 -13.61
C LEU A 205 5.17 29.17 -12.54
N ALA A 206 5.68 29.33 -11.31
CA ALA A 206 5.33 28.48 -10.18
C ALA A 206 3.82 28.57 -9.87
N ALA A 207 3.22 29.76 -9.91
CA ALA A 207 1.79 29.94 -9.72
C ALA A 207 0.94 29.30 -10.84
N LYS A 208 1.39 29.38 -12.11
CA LYS A 208 0.71 28.71 -13.23
C LYS A 208 0.80 27.18 -13.12
N GLU A 209 1.95 26.65 -12.71
CA GLU A 209 2.14 25.22 -12.46
C GLU A 209 1.26 24.75 -11.28
N ALA A 210 1.17 25.54 -10.21
CA ALA A 210 0.28 25.32 -9.07
C ALA A 210 -1.18 25.21 -9.48
N MET A 211 -1.67 26.20 -10.24
CA MET A 211 -3.05 26.23 -10.71
C MET A 211 -3.36 25.04 -11.63
N ASN A 212 -2.45 24.69 -12.54
CA ASN A 212 -2.61 23.53 -13.40
C ASN A 212 -2.63 22.23 -12.61
N GLU A 213 -1.80 22.09 -11.57
CA GLU A 213 -1.80 20.90 -10.71
C GLU A 213 -3.11 20.80 -9.90
N GLN A 214 -3.59 21.90 -9.32
CA GLN A 214 -4.87 21.93 -8.62
C GLN A 214 -6.02 21.58 -9.55
N GLU A 215 -6.00 22.07 -10.79
CA GLU A 215 -6.99 21.73 -11.81
C GLU A 215 -6.91 20.23 -12.18
N GLN A 216 -5.71 19.71 -12.46
CA GLN A 216 -5.52 18.28 -12.73
C GLN A 216 -5.93 17.41 -11.54
N TRP A 217 -5.64 17.85 -10.31
CA TRP A 217 -6.00 17.15 -9.09
C TRP A 217 -7.51 17.13 -8.86
N SER A 218 -8.20 18.25 -9.11
CA SER A 218 -9.66 18.30 -9.06
C SER A 218 -10.29 17.29 -10.04
N LYS A 219 -9.71 17.14 -11.24
CA LYS A 219 -10.15 16.22 -12.30
C LYS A 219 -9.65 14.78 -12.13
N TYR A 220 -8.74 14.53 -11.19
CA TYR A 220 -8.14 13.22 -10.99
C TYR A 220 -9.16 12.20 -10.50
N LYS A 221 -9.36 11.13 -11.28
CA LYS A 221 -10.35 10.07 -11.02
C LYS A 221 -9.81 8.86 -10.24
N GLY A 222 -8.54 8.86 -9.84
CA GLY A 222 -7.94 7.69 -9.19
C GLY A 222 -7.54 6.58 -10.15
N TYR A 223 -6.42 5.94 -9.87
CA TYR A 223 -6.11 4.61 -10.41
C TYR A 223 -6.41 3.58 -9.32
N PHE A 224 -7.38 2.69 -9.57
CA PHE A 224 -7.76 1.64 -8.62
C PHE A 224 -6.97 0.37 -8.85
N PHE A 225 -6.26 -0.08 -7.82
CA PHE A 225 -5.45 -1.29 -7.86
C PHE A 225 -6.30 -2.56 -7.92
N SER A 226 -5.88 -3.52 -8.76
CA SER A 226 -6.59 -4.78 -8.98
C SER A 226 -6.75 -5.60 -7.70
N ASN A 227 -5.74 -5.60 -6.81
CA ASN A 227 -5.82 -6.30 -5.53
C ASN A 227 -6.90 -5.73 -4.60
N HIS A 228 -7.20 -4.43 -4.68
CA HIS A 228 -8.29 -3.84 -3.90
C HIS A 228 -9.64 -4.14 -4.54
N ILE A 229 -9.72 -4.13 -5.89
CA ILE A 229 -10.93 -4.51 -6.62
C ILE A 229 -11.29 -5.97 -6.32
N VAL A 230 -10.32 -6.90 -6.36
CA VAL A 230 -10.58 -8.32 -6.12
C VAL A 230 -11.01 -8.58 -4.67
N GLN A 231 -10.55 -7.77 -3.71
CA GLN A 231 -11.03 -7.82 -2.33
C GLN A 231 -12.53 -7.52 -2.25
N VAL A 232 -12.98 -6.44 -2.90
CA VAL A 232 -14.41 -6.09 -2.96
C VAL A 232 -15.22 -7.17 -3.69
N VAL A 233 -14.74 -7.64 -4.84
CA VAL A 233 -15.39 -8.73 -5.58
C VAL A 233 -15.50 -10.00 -4.72
N SER A 234 -14.48 -10.28 -3.90
CA SER A 234 -14.52 -11.40 -2.97
C SER A 234 -15.68 -11.27 -1.97
N TYR A 235 -15.97 -10.08 -1.48
CA TYR A 235 -17.13 -9.88 -0.60
C TYR A 235 -18.44 -10.05 -1.36
N ILE A 236 -18.57 -9.45 -2.55
CA ILE A 236 -19.79 -9.55 -3.38
C ILE A 236 -20.14 -11.03 -3.66
N LYS A 237 -19.14 -11.87 -3.93
CA LYS A 237 -19.37 -13.29 -4.26
C LYS A 237 -19.59 -14.20 -3.05
N ASN A 238 -19.00 -13.89 -1.88
CA ASN A 238 -18.90 -14.86 -0.79
C ASN A 238 -19.65 -14.48 0.49
N LEU A 239 -20.09 -13.22 0.64
CA LEU A 239 -20.99 -12.85 1.72
C LEU A 239 -22.39 -13.41 1.42
N LEU A 240 -22.79 -14.48 2.12
CA LEU A 240 -24.10 -15.11 1.95
C LEU A 240 -25.15 -14.60 2.94
N ASP A 241 -24.71 -14.06 4.08
CA ASP A 241 -25.61 -13.48 5.09
C ASP A 241 -26.44 -12.31 4.54
N TYR A 242 -25.91 -11.63 3.52
CA TYR A 242 -26.58 -10.55 2.80
C TYR A 242 -26.36 -10.73 1.30
N PRO A 243 -27.40 -10.66 0.45
CA PRO A 243 -27.24 -10.76 -0.99
C PRO A 243 -26.63 -9.46 -1.55
N ILE A 244 -25.31 -9.35 -1.48
CA ILE A 244 -24.55 -8.19 -1.94
C ILE A 244 -24.70 -8.05 -3.47
N LYS A 245 -25.28 -6.95 -3.94
CA LYS A 245 -25.47 -6.70 -5.38
C LYS A 245 -24.25 -6.04 -6.02
N TYR A 246 -23.59 -5.15 -5.31
CA TYR A 246 -22.45 -4.36 -5.78
C TYR A 246 -21.59 -3.92 -4.60
N GLY A 247 -20.46 -3.26 -4.88
CA GLY A 247 -19.62 -2.67 -3.84
C GLY A 247 -18.98 -1.36 -4.26
N TYR A 248 -18.57 -0.56 -3.29
CA TYR A 248 -17.77 0.63 -3.50
C TYR A 248 -16.35 0.42 -2.97
N LEU A 249 -15.36 0.80 -3.78
CA LEU A 249 -13.98 0.94 -3.34
C LEU A 249 -13.67 2.43 -3.24
N LEU A 250 -13.35 2.91 -2.03
CA LEU A 250 -13.06 4.32 -1.75
C LEU A 250 -11.58 4.52 -1.49
N TYR A 251 -10.95 5.42 -2.23
CA TYR A 251 -9.58 5.86 -1.99
C TYR A 251 -9.60 7.26 -1.39
N TRP A 252 -9.16 7.33 -0.14
CA TRP A 252 -9.00 8.56 0.61
C TRP A 252 -7.56 9.03 0.45
N TYR A 253 -7.38 10.23 -0.11
CA TYR A 253 -6.08 10.86 -0.22
C TYR A 253 -5.88 11.81 0.94
N TYR A 254 -4.73 11.65 1.59
CA TYR A 254 -4.41 12.41 2.78
C TYR A 254 -3.02 13.02 2.71
N ASP A 255 -2.88 14.11 3.44
CA ASP A 255 -1.60 14.74 3.74
C ASP A 255 -1.51 14.98 5.26
N LYS A 256 -0.41 15.54 5.75
CA LYS A 256 -0.20 15.82 7.18
C LYS A 256 0.01 17.30 7.43
N ASN A 257 -0.65 17.87 8.43
CA ASN A 257 -0.38 19.22 8.93
C ASN A 257 0.20 19.13 10.33
N ASN A 258 1.48 19.49 10.52
CA ASN A 258 2.21 19.28 11.78
C ASN A 258 2.07 17.83 12.29
N ASP A 259 2.39 16.87 11.43
CA ASP A 259 2.26 15.41 11.65
C ASP A 259 0.84 14.86 11.83
N GLU A 260 -0.18 15.71 12.00
CA GLU A 260 -1.57 15.31 12.08
C GLU A 260 -2.15 15.04 10.69
N PRO A 261 -2.67 13.84 10.41
CA PRO A 261 -3.07 13.46 9.07
C PRO A 261 -4.51 13.94 8.78
N TYR A 262 -4.76 14.47 7.57
CA TYR A 262 -6.07 14.98 7.16
C TYR A 262 -6.41 14.59 5.72
N ILE A 263 -7.69 14.36 5.45
CA ILE A 263 -8.21 14.03 4.12
C ILE A 263 -8.43 15.31 3.32
N HIS A 264 -7.90 15.35 2.09
CA HIS A 264 -8.15 16.45 1.14
C HIS A 264 -8.85 16.01 -0.15
N LYS A 265 -8.89 14.70 -0.45
CA LYS A 265 -9.66 14.19 -1.59
C LYS A 265 -10.16 12.77 -1.32
N VAL A 266 -11.33 12.46 -1.87
CA VAL A 266 -11.83 11.10 -2.01
C VAL A 266 -12.12 10.82 -3.47
N VAL A 267 -11.82 9.61 -3.91
CA VAL A 267 -12.29 9.06 -5.18
C VAL A 267 -12.90 7.70 -4.89
N GLY A 268 -13.94 7.32 -5.61
CA GLY A 268 -14.51 5.99 -5.42
C GLY A 268 -14.94 5.34 -6.72
N LYS A 269 -15.00 4.02 -6.67
CA LYS A 269 -15.32 3.17 -7.80
C LYS A 269 -16.45 2.22 -7.43
N LEU A 270 -17.55 2.29 -8.19
CA LEU A 270 -18.58 1.26 -8.17
C LEU A 270 -18.04 -0.01 -8.83
N ILE A 271 -18.19 -1.13 -8.14
CA ILE A 271 -17.74 -2.46 -8.56
C ILE A 271 -18.97 -3.35 -8.67
N ASN A 272 -19.21 -3.82 -9.89
CA ASN A 272 -20.23 -4.81 -10.23
C ASN A 272 -19.55 -6.13 -10.64
N LEU A 273 -20.28 -7.23 -10.51
CA LEU A 273 -19.87 -8.50 -11.15
C LEU A 273 -20.09 -8.40 -12.66
N ASN A 274 -19.02 -8.65 -13.41
CA ASN A 274 -18.99 -8.77 -14.85
C ASN A 274 -17.81 -9.67 -15.24
N ASP A 275 -17.69 -10.05 -16.51
CA ASP A 275 -16.67 -10.98 -16.98
C ASP A 275 -15.24 -10.58 -16.55
N GLN A 276 -14.93 -9.28 -16.53
CA GLN A 276 -13.59 -8.80 -16.15
C GLN A 276 -13.34 -8.95 -14.64
N THR A 277 -14.28 -8.52 -13.80
CA THR A 277 -14.13 -8.62 -12.33
C THR A 277 -14.19 -10.07 -11.87
N GLU A 278 -14.99 -10.90 -12.53
CA GLU A 278 -15.04 -12.33 -12.28
C GLU A 278 -13.75 -13.06 -12.70
N ALA A 279 -13.21 -12.76 -13.87
CA ALA A 279 -11.93 -13.33 -14.30
C ALA A 279 -10.80 -12.97 -13.33
N LEU A 280 -10.74 -11.71 -12.88
CA LEU A 280 -9.77 -11.26 -11.88
C LEU A 280 -9.88 -12.06 -10.58
N TYR A 281 -11.09 -12.22 -10.05
CA TYR A 281 -11.34 -13.01 -8.84
C TYR A 281 -10.99 -14.48 -9.01
N ASN A 282 -11.46 -15.11 -10.08
CA ASN A 282 -11.21 -16.53 -10.34
C ASN A 282 -9.71 -16.81 -10.50
N ASN A 283 -8.97 -15.94 -11.19
CA ASN A 283 -7.51 -16.08 -11.33
C ASN A 283 -6.81 -16.03 -9.97
N ALA A 284 -7.17 -15.08 -9.10
CA ALA A 284 -6.57 -14.94 -7.79
C ALA A 284 -6.90 -16.14 -6.87
N VAL A 285 -8.17 -16.57 -6.84
CA VAL A 285 -8.61 -17.73 -6.04
C VAL A 285 -7.96 -19.02 -6.53
N ASN A 286 -7.98 -19.28 -7.84
CA ASN A 286 -7.36 -20.46 -8.42
C ASN A 286 -5.85 -20.47 -8.15
N GLY A 287 -5.19 -19.30 -8.25
CA GLY A 287 -3.77 -19.16 -7.92
C GLY A 287 -3.46 -19.49 -6.46
N VAL A 288 -4.25 -18.97 -5.51
CA VAL A 288 -4.13 -19.31 -4.09
C VAL A 288 -4.32 -20.82 -3.88
N GLN A 289 -5.36 -21.41 -4.46
CA GLN A 289 -5.66 -22.83 -4.31
C GLN A 289 -4.57 -23.71 -4.90
N GLN A 290 -4.11 -23.42 -6.11
CA GLN A 290 -3.05 -24.18 -6.77
C GLN A 290 -1.73 -24.08 -6.00
N LEU A 291 -1.36 -22.90 -5.52
CA LEU A 291 -0.14 -22.73 -4.73
C LEU A 291 -0.22 -23.51 -3.41
N LYS A 292 -1.37 -23.47 -2.71
CA LYS A 292 -1.59 -24.26 -1.49
C LYS A 292 -1.58 -25.76 -1.76
N GLN A 293 -2.17 -26.22 -2.86
CA GLN A 293 -2.27 -27.64 -3.20
C GLN A 293 -0.93 -28.24 -3.67
N ASN A 294 -0.24 -27.54 -4.56
CA ASN A 294 1.02 -28.01 -5.13
C ASN A 294 2.21 -27.79 -4.21
N GLY A 295 2.08 -26.91 -3.22
CA GLY A 295 3.16 -26.48 -2.32
C GLY A 295 4.23 -25.63 -3.00
N SER A 296 4.20 -25.48 -4.33
CA SER A 296 5.10 -24.63 -5.09
C SER A 296 4.52 -24.19 -6.43
N SER A 297 5.04 -23.08 -6.97
CA SER A 297 4.72 -22.59 -8.30
C SER A 297 5.91 -21.85 -8.93
N PRO A 298 5.99 -21.78 -10.27
CA PRO A 298 6.95 -20.89 -10.94
C PRO A 298 6.69 -19.44 -10.56
N PHE A 299 7.77 -18.67 -10.35
CA PHE A 299 7.71 -17.25 -9.99
C PHE A 299 8.53 -16.40 -10.96
N GLN A 300 7.86 -15.44 -11.60
CA GLN A 300 8.42 -14.63 -12.69
C GLN A 300 9.28 -13.47 -12.16
N VAL A 301 10.48 -13.77 -11.66
CA VAL A 301 11.42 -12.77 -11.09
C VAL A 301 11.82 -11.67 -12.06
N ASP A 302 11.84 -11.95 -13.36
CA ASP A 302 12.21 -10.97 -14.39
C ASP A 302 11.13 -9.91 -14.62
N ARG A 303 9.89 -10.19 -14.17
CA ARG A 303 8.75 -9.26 -14.27
C ARG A 303 8.47 -8.52 -12.96
N LEU A 304 9.37 -8.61 -11.99
CA LEU A 304 9.23 -7.91 -10.72
C LEU A 304 9.21 -6.40 -10.91
N ASN A 305 8.18 -5.77 -10.37
CA ASN A 305 8.11 -4.32 -10.24
C ASN A 305 8.83 -3.91 -8.94
N MET A 306 10.04 -3.38 -9.07
CA MET A 306 10.86 -2.99 -7.92
C MET A 306 10.21 -1.92 -7.04
N ARG A 307 9.36 -1.05 -7.60
CA ARG A 307 8.60 -0.06 -6.81
C ARG A 307 7.55 -0.75 -5.93
N LYS A 308 6.85 -1.76 -6.46
CA LYS A 308 5.96 -2.60 -5.65
C LYS A 308 6.74 -3.35 -4.58
N CYS A 309 7.90 -3.93 -4.91
CA CYS A 309 8.73 -4.63 -3.93
C CYS A 309 9.19 -3.72 -2.79
N ALA A 310 9.57 -2.48 -3.09
CA ALA A 310 9.99 -1.51 -2.08
C ALA A 310 8.84 -1.14 -1.13
N GLY A 311 7.64 -0.91 -1.67
CA GLY A 311 6.44 -0.58 -0.88
C GLY A 311 5.70 -1.77 -0.27
N CYS A 312 6.21 -3.00 -0.44
CA CYS A 312 5.55 -4.19 0.07
C CYS A 312 5.72 -4.29 1.59
N VAL A 313 4.61 -4.49 2.32
CA VAL A 313 4.60 -4.61 3.79
C VAL A 313 5.48 -5.73 4.33
N VAL A 314 5.73 -6.78 3.53
CA VAL A 314 6.60 -7.90 3.91
C VAL A 314 7.97 -7.88 3.19
N ASN A 315 8.42 -6.72 2.69
CA ASN A 315 9.62 -6.64 1.85
C ASN A 315 10.88 -7.26 2.50
N LYS A 316 11.04 -7.16 3.83
CA LYS A 316 12.21 -7.68 4.59
C LYS A 316 12.26 -9.20 4.60
N TYR A 317 11.11 -9.84 4.43
CA TYR A 317 10.91 -11.29 4.44
C TYR A 317 10.93 -11.89 3.02
N CYS A 318 11.08 -11.06 1.98
CA CYS A 318 11.06 -11.51 0.59
C CYS A 318 12.48 -11.71 0.06
N GLY A 319 12.76 -12.93 -0.41
CA GLY A 319 13.99 -13.30 -1.10
C GLY A 319 13.91 -13.07 -2.62
N HIS A 320 12.71 -13.18 -3.19
CA HIS A 320 12.49 -13.09 -4.64
C HIS A 320 12.89 -11.76 -5.25
N LYS A 321 12.88 -10.67 -4.47
CA LYS A 321 13.38 -9.36 -4.93
C LYS A 321 14.86 -9.35 -5.34
N THR A 322 15.62 -10.35 -4.92
CA THR A 322 17.02 -10.56 -5.35
C THR A 322 17.13 -11.21 -6.73
N LYS A 323 16.01 -11.66 -7.32
CA LYS A 323 15.91 -12.41 -8.59
C LYS A 323 16.62 -13.77 -8.61
N ARG A 324 17.06 -14.28 -7.45
CA ARG A 324 17.77 -15.57 -7.34
C ARG A 324 16.86 -16.79 -7.29
N TYR A 325 15.57 -16.60 -7.03
CA TYR A 325 14.61 -17.68 -6.81
C TYR A 325 13.50 -17.59 -7.85
N SER A 326 13.52 -18.48 -8.84
CA SER A 326 12.50 -18.55 -9.91
C SER A 326 11.30 -19.42 -9.54
N ASN A 327 11.25 -19.94 -8.32
CA ASN A 327 10.14 -20.69 -7.74
C ASN A 327 9.63 -20.01 -6.47
N LEU A 328 8.34 -20.15 -6.20
CA LEU A 328 7.71 -19.79 -4.95
C LEU A 328 7.20 -21.06 -4.27
N THR A 329 7.25 -21.10 -2.94
CA THR A 329 6.71 -22.21 -2.14
C THR A 329 5.61 -21.74 -1.21
N PHE A 330 4.75 -22.67 -0.83
CA PHE A 330 3.77 -22.50 0.23
C PHE A 330 3.75 -23.76 1.12
N PRO A 331 4.13 -23.66 2.42
CA PRO A 331 4.63 -22.47 3.10
C PRO A 331 5.90 -21.88 2.47
N TYR A 332 6.12 -20.59 2.68
CA TYR A 332 7.28 -19.86 2.18
C TYR A 332 8.55 -20.39 2.84
N GLU A 333 9.50 -20.85 2.04
CA GLU A 333 10.70 -21.51 2.57
C GLU A 333 11.66 -20.51 3.23
N PRO A 334 12.18 -20.81 4.44
CA PRO A 334 13.22 -20.01 5.07
C PRO A 334 14.52 -19.94 4.25
N SER A 335 14.77 -20.90 3.36
CA SER A 335 15.93 -20.92 2.44
C SER A 335 15.97 -19.65 1.56
N PHE A 336 14.81 -19.07 1.23
CA PHE A 336 14.72 -17.83 0.47
C PHE A 336 15.26 -16.60 1.23
N LEU A 337 15.46 -16.71 2.53
CA LEU A 337 15.99 -15.64 3.39
C LEU A 337 17.52 -15.67 3.50
N ASN A 338 18.18 -16.65 2.89
CA ASN A 338 19.63 -16.76 2.92
C ASN A 338 20.30 -15.50 2.37
N LEU A 339 21.33 -15.05 3.09
CA LEU A 339 22.20 -13.96 2.66
C LEU A 339 23.23 -14.51 1.67
N PHE A 340 23.56 -13.67 0.69
CA PHE A 340 24.57 -13.99 -0.32
C PHE A 340 25.74 -13.04 -0.17
N PHE A 341 26.95 -13.53 -0.45
CA PHE A 341 28.10 -12.65 -0.60
C PHE A 341 27.86 -11.69 -1.75
N ALA A 342 28.00 -10.39 -1.48
CA ALA A 342 28.04 -9.38 -2.52
C ALA A 342 29.41 -9.46 -3.22
N THR A 343 29.41 -9.41 -4.55
CA THR A 343 30.65 -9.15 -5.28
C THR A 343 31.07 -7.73 -4.92
N PHE A 344 32.27 -7.59 -4.34
CA PHE A 344 32.79 -6.26 -4.01
C PHE A 344 33.00 -5.47 -5.31
N PRO A 345 32.44 -4.24 -5.44
CA PRO A 345 32.55 -3.45 -6.66
C PRO A 345 34.00 -3.28 -7.07
N ASP A 346 34.32 -3.54 -8.33
CA ASP A 346 35.68 -3.50 -8.83
C ASP A 346 36.27 -2.07 -8.73
N GLU A 347 35.41 -1.05 -8.84
CA GLU A 347 35.73 0.37 -8.71
C GLU A 347 36.20 0.75 -7.30
N LEU A 348 35.83 -0.03 -6.28
CA LEU A 348 36.22 0.20 -4.89
C LEU A 348 37.42 -0.65 -4.47
N ARG A 349 37.87 -1.59 -5.29
CA ARG A 349 39.06 -2.39 -4.99
C ARG A 349 40.26 -1.46 -4.98
N LYS A 350 41.00 -1.42 -3.87
CA LYS A 350 42.28 -0.70 -3.81
C LYS A 350 43.14 -1.20 -4.97
N THR A 351 43.49 -0.31 -5.89
CA THR A 351 44.56 -0.55 -6.84
C THR A 351 45.82 -0.78 -6.01
N THR A 352 46.29 -2.03 -5.97
CA THR A 352 47.64 -2.33 -5.50
C THR A 352 48.59 -1.52 -6.37
N LEU A 353 49.15 -0.46 -5.78
CA LEU A 353 50.30 0.27 -6.30
C LEU A 353 51.55 -0.61 -6.15
#